data_AF-A0A954XYB6-F1
#
_entry.id   AF-A0A954XYB6-F1
#
_cell.length_a   1.000
_cell.length_b   1.000
_cell.length_c   1.000
_cell.angle_alpha   90.00
_cell.angle_beta   90.00
_cell.angle_gamma   90.00
#
_symmetry.space_group_name_H-M   'P 1'
#
loop_
_entity.id
_entity.type
_entity.pdbx_description
1 polymer ?
#
loop_
_entity_poly.entity_id
_entity_poly.type
_entity_poly.pdbx_seq_one_letter_code
_entity_poly.pdbx_strand_id
1 'polypeptide(L)'
;CAQHSGRYLYGYSPAMFIAEKMRALCQQMAEYGPVVHRSRPTAARAKDFVDIYVLAKKYGVDFTSEEFRRTLTNVFEKKRVPLSLLGRIRDEKEHHKANFQSVRDTIAADFDLQDFDFYFDFTCSQCEKLKPFWNE
;
A
#
# COMPACT_ATOMS: atom_id res chain seq x y z
N CYS A 1 -29.63 -21.39 25.70
CA CYS A 1 -28.75 -20.22 25.85
C CYS A 1 -27.46 -20.46 25.07
N ALA A 2 -27.26 -19.79 23.94
CA ALA A 2 -25.98 -19.77 23.25
C ALA A 2 -25.66 -18.31 22.90
N GLN A 3 -25.00 -17.63 23.84
CA GLN A 3 -24.34 -16.36 23.57
C GLN A 3 -22.99 -16.68 22.93
N HIS A 4 -22.89 -16.56 21.61
CA HIS A 4 -21.60 -16.46 20.96
C HIS A 4 -21.01 -15.10 21.31
N SER A 5 -19.89 -15.10 22.05
CA SER A 5 -19.17 -13.89 22.46
C SER A 5 -18.75 -13.09 21.24
N GLY A 6 -19.45 -12.00 20.95
CA GLY A 6 -19.07 -11.03 19.93
C GLY A 6 -17.73 -10.39 20.30
N ARG A 7 -16.64 -10.84 19.67
CA ARG A 7 -15.37 -10.11 19.70
C ARG A 7 -15.48 -8.98 18.69
N TYR A 8 -15.52 -7.75 19.19
CA TYR A 8 -15.22 -6.59 18.36
C TYR A 8 -13.73 -6.65 18.00
N LEU A 9 -13.41 -7.11 16.79
CA LEU A 9 -12.13 -6.84 16.17
C LEU A 9 -12.13 -5.36 15.82
N TYR A 10 -11.46 -4.52 16.63
CA TYR A 10 -11.09 -3.16 16.26
C TYR A 10 -10.04 -3.24 15.14
N GLY A 11 -10.51 -3.59 13.94
CA GLY A 11 -9.68 -3.64 12.74
C GLY A 11 -9.42 -2.23 12.22
N TYR A 12 -8.27 -2.05 11.59
CA TYR A 12 -7.99 -0.85 10.82
C TYR A 12 -9.06 -0.65 9.73
N SER A 13 -9.47 0.60 9.49
CA SER A 13 -10.32 0.90 8.34
C SER A 13 -9.61 0.50 7.04
N PRO A 14 -10.35 0.14 5.98
CA PRO A 14 -9.75 -0.15 4.67
C PRO A 14 -8.83 0.97 4.19
N ALA A 15 -9.21 2.24 4.43
CA ALA A 15 -8.38 3.41 4.15
C ALA A 15 -7.04 3.38 4.89
N MET A 16 -7.04 3.08 6.19
CA MET A 16 -5.81 3.01 6.98
C MET A 16 -4.92 1.85 6.56
N PHE A 17 -5.51 0.70 6.23
CA PHE A 17 -4.75 -0.45 5.75
C PHE A 17 -4.05 -0.14 4.41
N ILE A 18 -4.77 0.45 3.46
CA ILE A 18 -4.21 0.90 2.18
C ILE A 18 -3.11 1.94 2.41
N ALA A 19 -3.32 2.93 3.28
CA ALA A 19 -2.33 3.94 3.61
C ALA A 19 -1.03 3.32 4.18
N GLU A 20 -1.13 2.34 5.08
CA GLU A 20 0.02 1.61 5.63
C GLU A 20 0.77 0.82 4.56
N LYS A 21 0.06 0.22 3.59
CA LYS A 21 0.65 -0.48 2.45
C LYS A 21 1.43 0.48 1.55
N MET A 22 0.83 1.60 1.16
CA MET A 22 1.50 2.64 0.36
C MET A 22 2.73 3.19 1.08
N ARG A 23 2.61 3.46 2.38
CA ARG A 23 3.72 3.89 3.22
C ARG A 23 4.85 2.85 3.28
N ALA A 24 4.49 1.57 3.35
CA ALA A 24 5.47 0.48 3.37
C ALA A 24 6.24 0.44 2.04
N LEU A 25 5.57 0.59 0.88
CA LEU A 25 6.21 0.68 -0.44
C LEU A 25 7.27 1.81 -0.46
N CYS A 26 6.91 3.01 -0.01
CA CYS A 26 7.87 4.14 0.08
C CYS A 26 9.06 3.84 0.99
N GLN A 27 8.85 3.11 2.09
CA GLN A 27 9.95 2.73 2.97
C GLN A 27 10.94 1.75 2.34
N GLN A 28 10.65 1.14 1.18
CA GLN A 28 11.61 0.25 0.51
C GLN A 28 12.65 1.00 -0.33
N MET A 29 12.52 2.32 -0.48
CA MET A 29 13.43 3.13 -1.30
C MET A 29 14.74 3.45 -0.58
N ALA A 30 15.85 3.45 -1.34
CA ALA A 30 17.19 3.75 -0.82
C ALA A 30 17.28 5.15 -0.20
N GLU A 31 16.53 6.12 -0.73
CA GLU A 31 16.42 7.50 -0.24
C GLU A 31 15.89 7.58 1.21
N TYR A 32 15.17 6.56 1.67
CA TYR A 32 14.70 6.47 3.06
C TYR A 32 15.71 5.78 4.00
N GLY A 33 16.72 5.09 3.45
CA GLY A 33 17.75 4.37 4.23
C GLY A 33 18.47 5.21 5.29
N PRO A 34 18.88 6.47 5.00
CA PRO A 34 19.53 7.36 5.97
C PRO A 34 18.61 7.81 7.12
N VAL A 35 17.30 7.90 6.90
CA VAL A 35 16.31 8.34 7.91
C VAL A 35 16.18 7.33 9.05
N VAL A 36 16.58 6.06 8.82
CA VAL A 36 16.37 4.94 9.74
C VAL A 36 17.61 4.06 9.95
N HIS A 37 18.81 4.53 9.55
CA HIS A 37 20.09 3.80 9.73
C HIS A 37 20.03 2.32 9.34
N ARG A 38 19.48 1.99 8.16
CA ARG A 38 19.25 0.59 7.75
C ARG A 38 20.48 -0.09 7.15
N SER A 39 20.60 -1.38 7.46
CA SER A 39 21.71 -2.26 7.07
C SER A 39 21.30 -3.48 6.24
N ARG A 40 20.01 -3.67 5.90
CA ARG A 40 19.51 -4.82 5.12
C ARG A 40 18.81 -4.41 3.82
N PRO A 41 18.89 -5.24 2.76
CA PRO A 41 18.12 -5.05 1.53
C PRO A 41 16.63 -4.98 1.81
N THR A 42 15.94 -4.12 1.06
CA THR A 42 14.49 -3.97 1.15
C THR A 42 13.80 -5.14 0.44
N ALA A 43 12.78 -5.70 1.08
CA ALA A 43 12.07 -6.85 0.55
C ALA A 43 11.05 -6.38 -0.48
N ALA A 44 11.04 -7.03 -1.64
CA ALA A 44 10.02 -6.81 -2.66
C ALA A 44 8.62 -7.02 -2.05
N ARG A 45 7.65 -6.18 -2.44
CA ARG A 45 6.31 -6.13 -1.83
C ARG A 45 5.21 -6.26 -2.87
N ALA A 46 5.36 -7.15 -3.86
CA ALA A 46 4.36 -7.31 -4.91
C ALA A 46 2.94 -7.55 -4.36
N LYS A 47 2.81 -8.28 -3.25
CA LYS A 47 1.52 -8.52 -2.59
C LYS A 47 0.81 -7.23 -2.16
N ASP A 48 1.56 -6.21 -1.73
CA ASP A 48 0.97 -4.95 -1.29
C ASP A 48 0.22 -4.24 -2.44
N PHE A 49 0.68 -4.38 -3.69
CA PHE A 49 -0.02 -3.84 -4.86
C PHE A 49 -1.37 -4.54 -5.10
N VAL A 50 -1.40 -5.87 -4.96
CA VAL A 50 -2.64 -6.66 -5.05
C VAL A 50 -3.60 -6.27 -3.93
N ASP A 51 -3.10 -6.20 -2.69
CA ASP A 51 -3.91 -5.83 -1.52
C ASP A 51 -4.50 -4.41 -1.67
N ILE A 52 -3.70 -3.43 -2.14
CA ILE A 52 -4.16 -2.06 -2.40
C ILE A 52 -5.33 -2.07 -3.40
N TYR A 53 -5.18 -2.77 -4.53
CA TYR A 53 -6.24 -2.85 -5.54
C TYR A 53 -7.50 -3.52 -5.00
N VAL A 54 -7.36 -4.70 -4.40
CA VAL A 54 -8.49 -5.51 -3.91
C VAL A 54 -9.26 -4.74 -2.84
N LEU A 55 -8.57 -4.13 -1.89
CA LEU A 55 -9.21 -3.36 -0.83
C LEU A 55 -9.86 -2.09 -1.37
N ALA A 56 -9.20 -1.37 -2.28
CA ALA A 56 -9.75 -0.17 -2.89
C ALA A 56 -11.05 -0.48 -3.64
N LYS A 57 -11.07 -1.55 -4.44
CA LYS A 57 -12.24 -1.96 -5.22
C LYS A 57 -13.36 -2.52 -4.33
N LYS A 58 -13.02 -3.38 -3.37
CA LYS A 58 -14.01 -4.02 -2.49
C LYS A 58 -14.73 -3.02 -1.59
N TYR A 59 -14.02 -2.02 -1.08
CA TYR A 59 -14.55 -1.05 -0.12
C TYR A 59 -14.84 0.33 -0.73
N GLY A 60 -14.63 0.50 -2.04
CA GLY A 60 -14.91 1.76 -2.73
C GLY A 60 -14.07 2.95 -2.23
N VAL A 61 -12.81 2.71 -1.87
CA VAL A 61 -11.95 3.75 -1.29
C VAL A 61 -11.59 4.78 -2.36
N ASP A 62 -12.01 6.02 -2.15
CA ASP A 62 -11.60 7.17 -2.95
C ASP A 62 -10.33 7.81 -2.38
N PHE A 63 -9.24 7.69 -3.11
CA PHE A 63 -7.92 8.21 -2.73
C PHE A 63 -7.88 9.75 -2.71
N THR A 64 -8.80 10.41 -3.41
CA THR A 64 -8.90 11.87 -3.46
C THR A 64 -9.78 12.45 -2.35
N SER A 65 -10.55 11.61 -1.65
CA SER A 65 -11.39 12.02 -0.54
C SER A 65 -10.58 12.64 0.59
N GLU A 66 -11.16 13.61 1.29
CA GLU A 66 -10.52 14.23 2.46
C GLU A 66 -10.21 13.21 3.56
N GLU A 67 -11.11 12.24 3.80
CA GLU A 67 -10.93 11.19 4.79
C GLU A 67 -9.69 10.34 4.51
N PHE A 68 -9.53 9.89 3.25
CA PHE A 68 -8.37 9.09 2.87
C PHE A 68 -7.10 9.93 2.95
N ARG A 69 -7.11 11.17 2.46
CA ARG A 69 -5.95 12.07 2.53
C ARG A 69 -5.49 12.29 3.98
N ARG A 70 -6.42 12.60 4.90
CA ARG A 70 -6.12 12.74 6.33
C ARG A 70 -5.53 11.47 6.92
N THR A 71 -6.10 10.31 6.58
CA THR A 71 -5.59 9.01 7.04
C THR A 71 -4.18 8.74 6.53
N LEU A 72 -3.94 8.99 5.24
CA LEU A 72 -2.64 8.83 4.59
C LEU A 72 -1.57 9.71 5.22
N THR A 73 -1.86 11.02 5.39
CA THR A 73 -0.95 11.98 6.03
C THR A 73 -0.58 11.53 7.44
N ASN A 74 -1.58 11.21 8.28
CA ASN A 74 -1.35 10.74 9.65
C ASN A 74 -0.46 9.49 9.72
N VAL A 75 -0.69 8.53 8.81
CA VAL A 75 0.10 7.29 8.72
C VAL A 75 1.55 7.57 8.30
N PHE A 76 1.74 8.42 7.29
CA PHE A 76 3.06 8.80 6.78
C PHE A 76 3.85 9.62 7.82
N GLU A 77 3.25 10.63 8.44
CA GLU A 77 3.85 11.47 9.47
C GLU A 77 4.29 10.67 10.70
N LYS A 78 3.43 9.76 11.19
CA LYS A 78 3.74 8.92 12.35
C LYS A 78 4.99 8.05 12.14
N LYS A 79 5.31 7.74 10.89
CA LYS A 79 6.51 6.98 10.50
C LYS A 79 7.57 7.88 9.85
N ARG A 80 7.39 9.20 9.86
CA ARG A 80 8.32 10.18 9.28
C ARG A 80 8.66 9.88 7.81
N VAL A 81 7.67 9.45 7.03
CA VAL A 81 7.80 9.17 5.60
C VAL A 81 7.27 10.38 4.83
N PRO A 82 8.08 11.06 4.00
CA PRO A 82 7.58 12.14 3.14
C PRO A 82 6.55 11.62 2.13
N LEU A 83 5.43 12.34 1.96
CA LEU A 83 4.40 11.99 0.97
C LEU A 83 4.92 12.04 -0.47
N SER A 84 5.92 12.89 -0.74
CA SER A 84 6.58 12.98 -2.05
C SER A 84 7.19 11.67 -2.53
N LEU A 85 7.53 10.74 -1.63
CA LEU A 85 8.02 9.41 -2.00
C LEU A 85 6.98 8.55 -2.72
N LEU A 86 5.69 8.87 -2.62
CA LEU A 86 4.64 8.21 -3.41
C LEU A 86 4.91 8.33 -4.92
N GLY A 87 5.48 9.45 -5.37
CA GLY A 87 5.85 9.65 -6.78
C GLY A 87 7.00 8.76 -7.26
N ARG A 88 7.80 8.22 -6.33
CA ARG A 88 8.95 7.36 -6.62
C ARG A 88 8.56 5.88 -6.74
N ILE A 89 7.34 5.49 -6.35
CA ILE A 89 6.89 4.08 -6.44
C ILE A 89 7.00 3.56 -7.88
N ARG A 90 6.81 4.43 -8.86
CA ARG A 90 6.93 4.10 -10.28
C ARG A 90 8.32 3.61 -10.69
N ASP A 91 9.36 4.01 -9.96
CA ASP A 91 10.76 3.68 -10.26
C ASP A 91 11.15 2.29 -9.72
N GLU A 92 10.32 1.70 -8.86
CA GLU A 92 10.59 0.44 -8.15
C GLU A 92 9.88 -0.78 -8.77
N LYS A 93 9.39 -0.65 -10.02
CA LYS A 93 8.60 -1.69 -10.70
C LYS A 93 9.31 -3.05 -10.71
N GLU A 94 10.52 -3.10 -11.26
CA GLU A 94 11.25 -4.36 -11.43
C GLU A 94 11.66 -4.98 -10.09
N HIS A 95 12.00 -4.13 -9.10
CA HIS A 95 12.31 -4.58 -7.75
C HIS A 95 11.11 -5.32 -7.13
N HIS A 96 9.92 -4.76 -7.25
CA HIS A 96 8.71 -5.39 -6.71
C HIS A 96 8.22 -6.56 -7.57
N LYS A 97 8.32 -6.48 -8.89
CA LYS A 97 7.90 -7.56 -9.81
C LYS A 97 8.64 -8.88 -9.53
N ALA A 98 9.90 -8.80 -9.10
CA ALA A 98 10.77 -9.95 -8.86
C ALA A 98 10.18 -11.02 -7.91
N ASN A 99 9.27 -10.66 -7.00
CA ASN A 99 8.63 -11.63 -6.09
C ASN A 99 7.15 -11.88 -6.37
N PHE A 100 6.62 -11.45 -7.52
CA PHE A 100 5.21 -11.67 -7.84
C PHE A 100 4.85 -13.15 -8.00
N GLN A 101 5.80 -14.00 -8.38
CA GLN A 101 5.55 -15.45 -8.46
C GLN A 101 5.09 -16.02 -7.10
N SER A 102 5.73 -15.61 -6.00
CA SER A 102 5.31 -16.03 -4.65
C SER A 102 3.88 -15.55 -4.30
N VAL A 103 3.42 -14.46 -4.90
CA VAL A 103 2.03 -14.01 -4.75
C VAL A 103 1.08 -14.95 -5.48
N ARG A 104 1.42 -15.35 -6.72
CA ARG A 104 0.65 -16.35 -7.48
C ARG A 104 0.52 -17.66 -6.72
N ASP A 105 1.61 -18.12 -6.12
CA ASP A 105 1.66 -19.40 -5.40
C ASP A 105 0.85 -19.41 -4.10
N THR A 106 0.50 -18.24 -3.55
CA THR A 106 -0.20 -18.11 -2.25
C THR A 106 -1.65 -17.67 -2.37
N ILE A 107 -2.09 -17.28 -3.57
CA ILE A 107 -3.45 -16.84 -3.82
C ILE A 107 -4.37 -18.04 -4.06
N ALA A 108 -5.62 -17.93 -3.61
CA ALA A 108 -6.61 -18.98 -3.78
C ALA A 108 -6.87 -19.23 -5.27
N ALA A 109 -7.06 -20.49 -5.65
CA ALA A 109 -7.18 -20.91 -7.04
C ALA A 109 -8.38 -20.32 -7.79
N ASP A 110 -9.40 -19.84 -7.06
CA ASP A 110 -10.60 -19.20 -7.58
C ASP A 110 -10.47 -17.67 -7.73
N PHE A 111 -9.38 -17.08 -7.27
CA PHE A 111 -9.11 -15.66 -7.45
C PHE A 111 -8.52 -15.40 -8.84
N ASP A 112 -9.21 -14.61 -9.65
CA ASP A 112 -8.74 -14.18 -10.97
C ASP A 112 -7.60 -13.15 -10.84
N LEU A 113 -6.39 -13.67 -10.61
CA LEU A 113 -5.18 -12.90 -10.43
C LEU A 113 -4.69 -12.35 -11.77
N GLN A 114 -4.68 -11.03 -11.87
CA GLN A 114 -4.14 -10.30 -13.03
C GLN A 114 -2.60 -10.30 -13.02
N ASP A 115 -1.98 -9.82 -14.09
CA ASP A 115 -0.55 -9.59 -14.13
C ASP A 115 -0.11 -8.48 -13.17
N PHE A 116 1.15 -8.53 -12.72
CA PHE A 116 1.69 -7.54 -11.79
C PHE A 116 1.51 -6.10 -12.30
N ASP A 117 1.74 -5.89 -13.59
CA ASP A 117 1.66 -4.58 -14.25
C ASP A 117 0.27 -3.95 -14.07
N PHE A 118 -0.81 -4.75 -14.09
CA PHE A 118 -2.17 -4.27 -13.83
C PHE A 118 -2.31 -3.63 -12.43
N TYR A 119 -1.82 -4.32 -11.40
CA TYR A 119 -1.88 -3.83 -10.02
C TYR A 119 -0.92 -2.65 -9.80
N PHE A 120 0.26 -2.72 -10.40
CA PHE A 120 1.27 -1.66 -10.33
C PHE A 120 0.76 -0.35 -10.95
N ASP A 121 0.20 -0.41 -12.15
CA ASP A 121 -0.33 0.75 -12.87
C ASP A 121 -1.52 1.35 -12.11
N PHE A 122 -2.39 0.51 -11.53
CA PHE A 122 -3.45 0.99 -10.66
C PHE A 122 -2.88 1.80 -9.48
N THR A 123 -1.91 1.25 -8.74
CA THR A 123 -1.32 1.94 -7.58
C THR A 123 -0.63 3.24 -8.00
N CYS A 124 0.16 3.24 -9.08
CA CYS A 124 0.82 4.44 -9.59
C CYS A 124 -0.19 5.51 -9.98
N SER A 125 -1.29 5.13 -10.67
CA SER A 125 -2.34 6.08 -11.03
C SER A 125 -3.02 6.72 -9.81
N GLN A 126 -3.19 6.00 -8.70
CA GLN A 126 -3.71 6.60 -7.47
C GLN A 126 -2.68 7.52 -6.81
N CYS A 127 -1.39 7.17 -6.86
CA CYS A 127 -0.31 8.04 -6.36
C CYS A 127 -0.25 9.37 -7.11
N GLU A 128 -0.41 9.36 -8.44
CA GLU A 128 -0.42 10.59 -9.24
C GLU A 128 -1.61 11.50 -8.90
N LYS A 129 -2.80 10.95 -8.60
CA LYS A 129 -3.95 11.74 -8.14
C LYS A 129 -3.70 12.42 -6.78
N LEU A 130 -2.80 11.87 -5.97
CA LEU A 130 -2.42 12.42 -4.67
C LEU A 130 -1.38 13.53 -4.77
N LYS A 131 -0.72 13.68 -5.93
CA LYS A 131 0.39 14.62 -6.15
C LYS A 131 0.09 16.08 -5.76
N PRO A 132 -1.10 16.64 -6.01
CA PRO A 132 -1.43 18.00 -5.57
C PRO A 132 -1.35 18.21 -4.05
N PHE A 133 -1.42 17.14 -3.26
CA PHE A 133 -1.56 17.17 -1.80
C PHE A 133 -0.29 16.77 -1.05
N TRP A 134 0.86 16.64 -1.73
CA TRP A 134 2.11 16.20 -1.07
C TRP A 134 2.80 17.30 -0.24
N ASN A 135 2.45 18.57 -0.47
CA ASN A 135 3.11 19.75 0.12
C ASN A 135 2.12 20.68 0.86
N GLU A 136 0.91 20.21 1.18
CA GLU A 136 -0.03 20.93 2.07
C GLU A 136 0.37 20.70 3.54
#